data_AF-A0AAD7TBU0-F1
#
_entry.id   AF-A0AAD7TBU0-F1
#
_cell.length_a   1.000
_cell.length_b   1.000
_cell.length_c   1.000
_cell.angle_alpha   90.00
_cell.angle_beta   90.00
_cell.angle_gamma   90.00
#
_symmetry.space_group_name_H-M   'P 1'
#
loop_
_entity.id
_entity.type
_entity.pdbx_description
1 polymer ?
#
loop_
_entity_poly.entity_id
_entity_poly.type
_entity_poly.pdbx_seq_one_letter_code
_entity_poly.pdbx_strand_id
1 'polypeptide(L)'
;MTRIISKNPPPQDFNTNSTWTHEWESLDTPNNLITNPTLQPPGFNLPRQECSTLNRFRTGHSPCLANLHRWGIDASPLCACGMDQTMHHIIEEGPIYRFSGGLETLHTEDQKQLLVLGTK
;
A
#
# COMPACT_ATOMS: atom_id res chain seq x y z
N MET A 1 10.56 -7.39 -26.99
CA MET A 1 9.34 -7.15 -26.17
C MET A 1 8.40 -6.26 -26.96
N THR A 2 7.39 -6.84 -27.61
CA THR A 2 6.41 -6.10 -28.39
C THR A 2 5.27 -5.68 -27.47
N ARG A 3 5.09 -4.37 -27.25
CA ARG A 3 3.90 -3.86 -26.55
C ARG A 3 2.68 -4.18 -27.42
N ILE A 4 1.79 -5.05 -26.96
CA ILE A 4 0.47 -5.23 -27.55
C ILE A 4 -0.35 -4.02 -27.13
N ILE A 5 -0.35 -2.99 -27.97
CA ILE A 5 -1.30 -1.87 -27.84
C ILE A 5 -2.61 -2.39 -28.43
N SER A 6 -3.66 -2.47 -27.61
CA SER A 6 -5.02 -2.73 -28.09
C SER A 6 -5.34 -1.69 -29.18
N LYS A 7 -5.60 -2.15 -30.41
CA LYS A 7 -5.86 -1.29 -31.58
C LYS A 7 -7.32 -0.84 -31.68
N ASN A 8 -8.17 -1.23 -30.74
CA ASN A 8 -9.58 -0.87 -30.79
C ASN A 8 -9.75 0.55 -30.25
N PRO A 9 -10.29 1.48 -31.05
CA PRO A 9 -10.64 2.79 -30.53
C PRO A 9 -11.67 2.63 -29.41
N PRO A 10 -11.61 3.45 -28.35
CA PRO A 10 -12.66 3.45 -27.34
C PRO A 10 -14.01 3.80 -28.00
N PRO A 11 -15.13 3.30 -27.45
CA PRO A 11 -16.48 3.63 -27.93
C PRO A 11 -16.68 5.14 -28.08
N GLN A 12 -17.56 5.57 -29.00
CA GLN A 12 -17.80 6.99 -29.29
C GLN A 12 -18.25 7.80 -28.06
N ASP A 13 -18.90 7.16 -27.10
CA ASP A 13 -19.37 7.76 -25.83
C ASP A 13 -18.47 7.42 -24.63
N PHE A 14 -17.24 6.96 -24.88
CA PHE A 14 -16.30 6.63 -23.80
C PHE A 14 -15.85 7.90 -23.07
N ASN A 15 -16.32 8.05 -21.84
CA ASN A 15 -15.84 9.07 -20.93
C ASN A 15 -14.82 8.46 -19.96
N THR A 16 -13.56 8.86 -20.12
CA THR A 16 -12.44 8.36 -19.30
C THR A 16 -12.66 8.58 -17.81
N ASN A 17 -13.20 9.73 -17.40
CA ASN A 17 -13.41 10.05 -15.99
C ASN A 17 -14.49 9.18 -15.37
N SER A 18 -15.63 8.97 -16.05
CA SER A 18 -16.70 8.13 -15.51
C SER A 18 -16.30 6.66 -15.44
N THR A 19 -15.61 6.15 -16.47
CA THR A 19 -15.13 4.77 -16.47
C THR A 19 -14.14 4.54 -15.34
N TRP A 20 -13.14 5.41 -15.20
CA TRP A 20 -12.14 5.27 -14.16
C TRP A 20 -12.72 5.43 -12.75
N THR A 21 -13.66 6.36 -12.56
CA THR A 21 -14.34 6.54 -11.26
C THR A 21 -15.14 5.30 -10.88
N HIS A 22 -15.90 4.74 -11.83
CA HIS A 22 -16.65 3.51 -11.61
C HIS A 22 -15.74 2.32 -11.32
N GLU A 23 -14.64 2.17 -12.07
CA GLU A 23 -13.63 1.15 -11.78
C GLU A 23 -13.10 1.30 -10.36
N TRP A 24 -12.68 2.51 -9.97
CA TRP A 24 -12.20 2.80 -8.62
C TRP A 24 -13.21 2.45 -7.53
N GLU A 25 -14.46 2.90 -7.67
CA GLU A 25 -15.56 2.63 -6.73
C GLU A 25 -15.90 1.14 -6.64
N SER A 26 -15.65 0.36 -7.71
CA SER A 26 -15.88 -1.08 -7.74
C SER A 26 -14.75 -1.93 -7.14
N LEU A 27 -13.59 -1.31 -6.85
CA LEU A 27 -12.46 -2.03 -6.26
C LEU A 27 -12.68 -2.27 -4.77
N ASP A 28 -12.47 -3.51 -4.35
CA ASP A 28 -12.28 -3.84 -2.95
C ASP A 28 -10.86 -3.42 -2.53
N THR A 29 -10.69 -2.15 -2.13
CA THR A 29 -9.38 -1.64 -1.74
C THR A 29 -9.03 -2.10 -0.33
N PRO A 30 -7.83 -2.68 -0.11
CA PRO A 30 -7.40 -3.03 1.23
C PRO A 30 -7.33 -1.77 2.11
N ASN A 31 -7.93 -1.87 3.29
CA ASN A 31 -7.89 -0.91 4.40
C ASN A 31 -8.76 0.35 4.29
N ASN A 32 -9.47 0.61 3.18
CA ASN A 32 -10.42 1.75 3.03
C ASN A 32 -9.89 3.16 3.40
N LEU A 33 -8.57 3.34 3.48
CA LEU A 33 -7.94 4.58 3.96
C LEU A 33 -7.93 5.71 2.92
N ILE A 34 -8.06 5.37 1.64
CA ILE A 34 -8.11 6.34 0.54
C ILE A 34 -9.47 6.22 -0.11
N THR A 35 -10.40 7.07 0.32
CA THR A 35 -11.79 7.06 -0.17
C THR A 35 -11.95 7.87 -1.46
N ASN A 36 -11.23 8.98 -1.58
CA ASN A 36 -11.24 9.82 -2.77
C ASN A 36 -9.85 9.88 -3.41
N PRO A 37 -9.65 9.28 -4.59
CA PRO A 37 -8.35 9.21 -5.24
C PRO A 37 -7.91 10.52 -5.92
N THR A 38 -8.80 11.52 -5.99
CA THR A 38 -8.48 12.86 -6.51
C THR A 38 -7.88 13.78 -5.44
N LEU A 39 -7.95 13.38 -4.16
CA LEU A 39 -7.40 14.15 -3.05
C LEU A 39 -5.97 13.70 -2.73
N GLN A 40 -5.16 14.65 -2.26
CA GLN A 40 -3.86 14.31 -1.69
C GLN A 40 -4.08 13.63 -0.34
N PRO A 41 -3.57 12.40 -0.13
CA PRO A 41 -3.68 11.75 1.16
C PRO A 41 -2.76 12.42 2.18
N PRO A 42 -2.98 12.23 3.49
CA PRO A 42 -2.03 12.68 4.50
C PRO A 42 -0.62 12.15 4.22
N GLY A 43 0.41 12.89 4.60
CA GLY A 43 1.79 12.55 4.28
C GLY A 43 2.22 12.78 2.82
N PHE A 44 1.37 13.34 1.95
CA PHE A 44 1.72 13.62 0.55
C PHE A 44 2.92 14.58 0.40
N ASN A 45 2.99 15.60 1.26
CA ASN A 45 4.03 16.63 1.23
C ASN A 45 5.31 16.23 1.99
N LEU A 46 5.38 14.99 2.50
CA LEU A 46 6.58 14.49 3.18
C LEU A 46 7.73 14.25 2.20
N PRO A 47 8.99 14.24 2.69
CA PRO A 47 10.11 13.69 1.97
C PRO A 47 9.76 12.36 1.28
N ARG A 48 10.28 12.17 0.06
CA ARG A 48 9.93 11.04 -0.81
C ARG A 48 10.01 9.68 -0.11
N GLN A 49 11.00 9.47 0.76
CA GLN A 49 11.20 8.22 1.48
C GLN A 49 10.06 7.94 2.46
N GLU A 50 9.64 8.94 3.23
CA GLU A 50 8.56 8.86 4.21
C GLU A 50 7.21 8.63 3.49
N CYS A 51 6.91 9.44 2.47
CA CYS A 51 5.72 9.28 1.64
C CYS A 51 5.65 7.89 0.98
N SER A 52 6.78 7.39 0.45
CA SER A 52 6.85 6.04 -0.14
C SER A 52 6.63 4.94 0.91
N THR A 53 7.21 5.09 2.10
CA THR A 53 7.07 4.13 3.20
C THR A 53 5.62 4.07 3.67
N LEU A 54 4.98 5.22 3.85
CA LEU A 54 3.57 5.31 4.22
C LEU A 54 2.67 4.64 3.18
N ASN A 55 2.93 4.85 1.89
CA ASN A 55 2.16 4.22 0.82
C ASN A 55 2.35 2.69 0.77
N ARG A 56 3.53 2.17 1.08
CA ARG A 56 3.76 0.72 1.21
C ARG A 56 2.92 0.08 2.30
N PHE A 57 2.73 0.78 3.43
CA PHE A 57 1.86 0.32 4.50
C PHE A 57 0.39 0.40 4.13
N ARG A 58 -0.07 1.52 3.56
CA ARG A 58 -1.46 1.70 3.09
C ARG A 58 -1.90 0.60 2.12
N THR A 59 -1.02 0.28 1.17
CA THR A 59 -1.31 -0.69 0.11
C THR A 59 -0.99 -2.13 0.49
N GLY A 60 -0.24 -2.36 1.57
CA GLY A 60 0.32 -3.66 1.91
C GLY A 60 1.35 -4.20 0.90
N HIS A 61 1.73 -3.41 -0.10
CA HIS A 61 2.65 -3.79 -1.17
C HIS A 61 4.07 -3.34 -0.86
N SER A 62 4.81 -4.21 -0.17
CA SER A 62 6.16 -3.98 0.31
C SER A 62 6.90 -5.31 0.43
N PRO A 63 8.24 -5.33 0.47
CA PRO A 63 9.02 -6.56 0.73
C PRO A 63 8.91 -7.04 2.19
N CYS A 64 7.71 -7.34 2.68
CA CYS A 64 7.50 -8.13 3.91
C CYS A 64 7.62 -9.63 3.59
N LEU A 65 7.87 -10.48 4.60
CA LEU A 65 8.11 -11.92 4.34
C LEU A 65 6.95 -12.59 3.61
N ALA A 66 5.70 -12.22 3.91
CA ALA A 66 4.54 -12.75 3.18
C ALA A 66 4.61 -12.46 1.66
N ASN A 67 5.02 -11.25 1.27
CA ASN A 67 5.18 -10.89 -0.15
C ASN A 67 6.44 -11.51 -0.76
N LEU A 68 7.56 -11.54 -0.03
CA LEU A 68 8.81 -12.15 -0.49
C LEU A 68 8.63 -13.65 -0.73
N HIS A 69 7.92 -14.34 0.15
CA HIS A 69 7.57 -15.74 -0.01
C HIS A 69 6.64 -15.95 -1.22
N ARG A 70 5.60 -15.12 -1.36
CA ARG A 70 4.71 -15.13 -2.54
C ARG A 70 5.48 -14.92 -3.86
N TRP A 71 6.57 -14.15 -3.84
CA TRP A 71 7.43 -13.93 -5.00
C TRP A 71 8.54 -14.97 -5.17
N GLY A 72 8.63 -15.98 -4.30
CA GLY A 72 9.65 -17.03 -4.34
C GLY A 72 11.07 -16.56 -3.95
N ILE A 73 11.18 -15.41 -3.28
CA ILE A 73 12.46 -14.84 -2.81
C ILE A 73 12.82 -15.38 -1.43
N ASP A 74 11.83 -15.55 -0.55
CA ASP A 74 12.01 -16.11 0.79
C ASP A 74 11.38 -17.50 0.92
N ALA A 75 12.00 -18.34 1.74
CA ALA A 75 11.54 -19.70 2.00
C ALA A 75 10.27 -19.75 2.87
N SER A 76 10.01 -18.72 3.68
CA SER A 76 8.89 -18.70 4.64
C SER A 76 8.19 -17.33 4.70
N PRO A 77 6.86 -17.30 4.84
CA PRO A 77 6.12 -16.05 5.07
C PRO A 77 6.15 -15.61 6.54
N LEU A 78 6.66 -16.44 7.45
CA LEU A 78 6.41 -16.32 8.89
C LEU A 78 7.32 -15.31 9.60
N CYS A 79 6.72 -14.50 10.48
CA CYS A 79 7.40 -13.71 11.48
C CYS A 79 7.93 -14.58 12.63
N ALA A 80 8.81 -14.02 13.47
CA ALA A 80 9.30 -14.66 14.68
C ALA A 80 8.19 -15.08 15.67
N CYS A 81 7.01 -14.45 15.60
CA CYS A 81 5.84 -14.84 16.40
C CYS A 81 5.03 -16.01 15.79
N GLY A 82 5.43 -16.55 14.64
CA GLY A 82 4.78 -17.68 13.98
C GLY A 82 3.59 -17.33 13.07
N MET A 83 3.26 -16.05 12.92
CA MET A 83 2.21 -15.57 12.00
C MET A 83 2.82 -15.05 10.69
N ASP A 84 2.06 -15.05 9.60
CA ASP A 84 2.49 -14.43 8.34
C ASP A 84 2.86 -12.95 8.54
N GLN A 85 4.08 -12.58 8.18
CA GLN A 85 4.54 -11.21 8.30
C GLN A 85 4.00 -10.38 7.12
N THR A 86 2.78 -9.90 7.27
CA THR A 86 2.18 -8.89 6.40
C THR A 86 2.56 -7.47 6.85
N MET A 87 2.37 -6.47 5.99
CA MET A 87 2.58 -5.06 6.39
C MET A 87 1.66 -4.63 7.53
N HIS A 88 0.44 -5.16 7.56
CA HIS A 88 -0.52 -4.95 8.65
C HIS A 88 -0.02 -5.60 9.95
N HIS A 89 0.43 -6.86 9.88
CA HIS A 89 1.01 -7.55 11.02
C HIS A 89 2.21 -6.79 11.61
N ILE A 90 3.12 -6.28 10.76
CA ILE A 90 4.29 -5.50 11.20
C ILE A 90 3.88 -4.32 12.09
N ILE A 91 2.80 -3.62 11.73
CA ILE A 91 2.31 -2.44 12.43
C ILE A 91 1.49 -2.80 13.68
N GLU A 92 0.61 -3.79 13.59
CA GLU A 92 -0.40 -4.01 14.64
C GLU A 92 0.03 -5.00 15.72
N GLU A 93 0.73 -6.05 15.31
CA GLU A 93 0.99 -7.24 16.12
C GLU A 93 2.48 -7.60 16.18
N GLY A 94 3.30 -6.97 15.33
CA GLY A 94 4.68 -7.32 15.11
C GLY A 94 5.53 -7.13 16.37
N PRO A 95 6.41 -8.09 16.74
CA PRO A 95 7.16 -8.03 17.99
C PRO A 95 8.22 -6.91 18.03
N ILE A 96 8.59 -6.33 16.89
CA ILE A 96 9.71 -5.38 16.78
C ILE A 96 9.23 -3.96 16.47
N TYR A 97 8.25 -3.81 15.58
CA TYR A 97 7.87 -2.52 14.99
C TYR A 97 6.41 -2.16 15.22
N ARG A 98 5.77 -2.78 16.23
CA ARG A 98 4.39 -2.46 16.60
C ARG A 98 4.24 -0.98 16.87
N PHE A 99 3.26 -0.39 16.20
CA PHE A 99 2.89 1.00 16.33
C PHE A 99 1.65 1.12 17.21
N SER A 100 1.73 1.92 18.28
CA SER A 100 0.57 2.20 19.13
C SER A 100 -0.46 3.03 18.33
N GLY A 101 -1.59 2.41 17.98
CA GLY A 101 -2.64 3.03 17.17
C GLY A 101 -2.76 2.49 15.74
N GLY A 102 -1.93 1.50 15.37
CA GLY A 102 -2.10 0.74 14.13
C GLY A 102 -1.94 1.57 12.86
N LEU A 103 -2.51 1.06 11.77
CA LEU A 103 -2.40 1.67 10.45
C LEU A 103 -3.17 2.99 10.34
N GLU A 104 -4.28 3.16 11.07
CA GLU A 104 -5.07 4.40 11.09
C GLU A 104 -4.30 5.56 11.68
N THR A 105 -3.59 5.34 12.78
CA THR A 105 -2.77 6.38 13.41
C THR A 105 -1.55 6.68 12.54
N LEU A 106 -0.93 5.66 11.95
CA LEU A 106 0.15 5.87 10.97
C LEU A 106 -0.33 6.66 9.74
N HIS A 107 -1.58 6.47 9.31
CA HIS A 107 -2.16 7.19 8.17
C HIS A 107 -2.34 8.68 8.48
N THR A 108 -2.58 9.06 9.74
CA THR A 108 -2.95 10.42 10.16
C THR A 108 -1.80 11.20 10.79
N GLU A 109 -0.82 10.54 11.41
CA GLU A 109 0.34 11.18 12.04
C GLU A 109 1.51 11.38 11.07
N ASP A 110 1.98 12.62 10.97
CA ASP A 110 2.72 13.02 9.78
C ASP A 110 4.24 12.72 9.79
N GLN A 111 4.98 12.61 10.90
CA GLN A 111 6.47 12.63 10.76
C GLN A 111 7.35 11.85 11.74
N LYS A 112 7.01 11.73 13.03
CA LYS A 112 8.03 11.30 14.01
C LYS A 112 8.37 9.81 14.02
N GLN A 113 7.51 8.97 13.43
CA GLN A 113 7.57 7.53 13.62
C GLN A 113 7.94 6.75 12.35
N LEU A 114 7.83 7.37 11.16
CA LEU A 114 8.24 6.78 9.87
C LEU A 114 9.75 6.59 9.76
N LEU A 115 10.55 7.42 10.45
CA LEU A 115 12.01 7.32 10.50
C LEU A 115 12.50 6.00 11.13
N VAL A 116 11.72 5.41 12.06
CA VAL A 116 12.05 4.14 12.72
C VAL A 116 11.83 2.95 11.77
N LEU A 117 10.92 3.09 10.81
CA LEU A 117 10.52 2.04 9.86
C LEU A 117 11.33 2.08 8.56
N GLY A 118 11.95 3.22 8.22
CA GLY A 118 12.67 3.45 6.97
C GLY A 118 14.18 3.18 7.00
N THR A 119 14.76 2.74 8.12
CA THR A 119 16.22 2.62 8.34
C THR A 119 16.84 1.25 8.01
N LYS A 120 16.33 0.52 7.02
CA LYS A 120 17.07 -0.62 6.42
C LYS A 120 16.98 -0.61 4.91
#